data_AF-A0A7Y5HWV1-F1
#
_entry.id   AF-A0A7Y5HWV1-F1
#
_cell.length_a   1.000
_cell.length_b   1.000
_cell.length_c   1.000
_cell.angle_alpha   90.00
_cell.angle_beta   90.00
_cell.angle_gamma   90.00
#
_symmetry.space_group_name_H-M   'P 1'
#
loop_
_entity.id
_entity.type
_entity.pdbx_description
1 polymer ?
#
loop_
_entity_poly.entity_id
_entity_poly.type
_entity_poly.pdbx_seq_one_letter_code
_entity_poly.pdbx_strand_id
1 'polypeptide(L)'
;MSVLTVAPEAPRLSGVAFKEAWDCSYPPAVESTDVLRINYDIHAVGRDGLYLVEELSHSGIAWRGCRRYRTNPITGDLELDATGTGEWVNASVASAWRIAGRVERVYRPVV
;
A
#
# COMPACT_ATOMS: atom_id res chain seq x y z
N MET A 1 -29.48 -2.32 -24.60
CA MET A 1 -28.03 -2.13 -24.49
C MET A 1 -27.79 -1.37 -23.20
N SER A 2 -27.30 -2.02 -22.14
CA SER A 2 -27.02 -1.34 -20.87
C SER A 2 -25.63 -0.73 -20.94
N VAL A 3 -25.55 0.59 -20.87
CA VAL A 3 -24.29 1.31 -20.72
C VAL A 3 -23.81 1.05 -19.30
N LEU A 4 -22.73 0.27 -19.15
CA LEU A 4 -22.04 0.14 -17.87
C LEU A 4 -21.38 1.49 -17.60
N THR A 5 -22.01 2.29 -16.75
CA THR A 5 -21.39 3.50 -16.20
C THR A 5 -20.17 3.06 -15.40
N VAL A 6 -18.98 3.23 -15.97
CA VAL A 6 -17.72 3.05 -15.26
C VAL A 6 -17.72 4.10 -14.14
N ALA A 7 -17.79 3.64 -12.89
CA ALA A 7 -17.62 4.53 -11.75
C ALA A 7 -16.30 5.30 -11.92
N PRO A 8 -16.27 6.62 -11.70
CA PRO A 8 -15.03 7.39 -11.86
C PRO A 8 -13.95 6.78 -10.96
N GLU A 9 -12.84 6.32 -11.55
CA GLU A 9 -11.71 5.80 -10.79
C GLU A 9 -11.20 6.90 -9.86
N ALA A 10 -11.09 6.60 -8.56
CA ALA A 10 -10.60 7.58 -7.59
C ALA A 10 -9.22 8.09 -8.05
N PRO A 11 -9.00 9.42 -8.12
CA PRO A 11 -7.80 9.99 -8.69
C PRO A 11 -6.56 9.50 -7.96
N ARG A 12 -5.51 9.24 -8.73
CA ARG A 12 -4.20 8.85 -8.20
C ARG A 12 -3.38 10.10 -7.94
N LEU A 13 -2.70 10.12 -6.82
CA LEU A 13 -1.62 11.08 -6.60
C LEU A 13 -0.44 10.72 -7.51
N SER A 14 0.43 11.69 -7.76
CA SER A 14 1.64 11.51 -8.56
C SER A 14 2.82 12.23 -7.90
N GLY A 15 4.03 11.85 -8.31
CA GLY A 15 5.27 12.37 -7.77
C GLY A 15 5.62 11.81 -6.38
N VAL A 16 6.50 12.53 -5.69
CA VAL A 16 6.98 12.15 -4.36
C VAL A 16 6.48 13.15 -3.33
N ALA A 17 5.89 12.66 -2.24
CA ALA A 17 5.47 13.52 -1.12
C ALA A 17 5.83 12.91 0.24
N PHE A 18 5.82 13.79 1.24
CA PHE A 18 5.87 13.40 2.65
C PHE A 18 4.45 13.34 3.20
N LYS A 19 4.17 12.30 3.99
CA LYS A 19 2.83 12.03 4.53
C LYS A 19 2.94 11.48 5.95
N GLU A 20 2.11 11.96 6.87
CA GLU A 20 1.97 11.38 8.21
C GLU A 20 1.35 9.98 8.15
N ALA A 21 1.82 9.05 8.99
CA ALA A 21 1.49 7.64 8.93
C ALA A 21 0.19 7.23 9.64
N TRP A 22 -0.61 8.17 10.16
CA TRP A 22 -1.75 7.86 11.03
C TRP A 22 -2.82 6.97 10.37
N ASP A 23 -3.03 7.06 9.06
CA ASP A 23 -3.97 6.21 8.30
C ASP A 23 -3.32 4.95 7.71
N CYS A 24 -2.04 4.69 8.02
CA CYS A 24 -1.30 3.56 7.46
C CYS A 24 -0.39 2.89 8.49
N SER A 25 -0.77 2.98 9.77
CA SER A 25 -0.10 2.29 10.87
C SER A 25 0.01 0.79 10.55
N TYR A 26 1.23 0.27 10.67
CA TYR A 26 1.57 -1.10 10.35
C TYR A 26 2.81 -1.52 11.18
N PRO A 27 2.64 -1.74 12.49
CA PRO A 27 3.74 -2.04 13.38
C PRO A 27 4.38 -3.42 13.10
N PRO A 28 5.69 -3.58 13.37
CA PRO A 28 6.62 -2.56 13.86
C PRO A 28 7.29 -1.80 12.71
N ALA A 29 6.79 -1.90 11.47
CA ALA A 29 7.41 -1.27 10.31
C ALA A 29 7.07 0.22 10.22
N VAL A 30 5.83 0.58 10.55
CA VAL A 30 5.28 1.93 10.52
C VAL A 30 4.46 2.15 11.79
N GLU A 31 4.86 3.12 12.60
CA GLU A 31 4.06 3.61 13.72
C GLU A 31 3.16 4.76 13.27
N SER A 32 2.05 5.03 13.97
CA SER A 32 1.11 6.08 13.58
C SER A 32 1.69 7.50 13.64
N THR A 33 2.77 7.70 14.39
CA THR A 33 3.49 8.97 14.55
C THR A 33 4.63 9.14 13.53
N ASP A 34 4.87 8.16 12.67
CA ASP A 34 5.92 8.22 11.65
C ASP A 34 5.54 9.21 10.53
N VAL A 35 6.57 9.70 9.83
CA VAL A 35 6.42 10.39 8.55
C VAL A 35 6.97 9.51 7.43
N LEU A 36 6.20 9.36 6.36
CA LEU A 36 6.54 8.54 5.20
C LEU A 36 6.97 9.42 4.03
N ARG A 37 8.05 9.04 3.33
CA ARG A 37 8.32 9.54 1.99
C ARG A 37 7.79 8.51 0.98
N ILE A 38 6.74 8.89 0.27
CA ILE A 38 6.00 8.02 -0.64
C ILE A 38 6.23 8.49 -2.08
N ASN A 39 6.54 7.54 -2.95
CA ASN A 39 6.56 7.72 -4.39
C ASN A 39 5.25 7.21 -4.98
N TYR A 40 4.38 8.13 -5.39
CA TYR A 40 3.06 7.85 -5.91
C TYR A 40 3.07 7.48 -7.40
N ASP A 41 4.20 7.63 -8.10
CA ASP A 41 4.31 7.18 -9.51
C ASP A 41 4.40 5.64 -9.62
N ILE A 42 4.49 4.93 -8.48
CA ILE A 42 4.56 3.48 -8.42
C ILE A 42 3.18 2.89 -8.12
N HIS A 43 2.64 2.15 -9.09
CA HIS A 43 1.29 1.60 -9.08
C HIS A 43 1.21 0.08 -9.07
N ALA A 44 2.36 -0.60 -8.99
CA ALA A 44 2.47 -2.04 -8.92
C ALA A 44 3.71 -2.43 -8.11
N VAL A 45 3.70 -3.63 -7.54
CA VAL A 45 4.87 -4.15 -6.82
C VAL A 45 5.89 -4.63 -7.84
N GLY A 46 6.96 -3.86 -8.02
CA GLY A 46 8.09 -4.22 -8.89
C GLY A 46 9.31 -4.75 -8.14
N ARG A 47 9.36 -4.57 -6.80
CA ARG A 47 10.44 -5.02 -5.94
C ARG A 47 9.97 -5.18 -4.50
N ASP A 48 10.66 -5.99 -3.72
CA ASP A 48 10.40 -6.14 -2.30
C ASP A 48 10.40 -4.79 -1.58
N GLY A 49 9.51 -4.64 -0.60
CA GLY A 49 9.44 -3.46 0.24
C GLY A 49 8.05 -3.11 0.73
N LEU A 50 7.94 -1.88 1.24
CA LEU A 50 6.73 -1.35 1.84
C LEU A 50 5.96 -0.50 0.83
N TYR A 51 4.66 -0.73 0.75
CA TYR A 51 3.76 -0.06 -0.19
C TYR A 51 2.56 0.53 0.55
N LEU A 52 2.10 1.68 0.08
CA LEU A 52 0.80 2.24 0.42
C LEU A 52 -0.25 1.54 -0.45
N VAL A 53 -1.27 0.99 0.19
CA VAL A 53 -2.39 0.34 -0.46
C VAL A 53 -3.68 1.10 -0.18
N GLU A 54 -4.60 1.05 -1.14
CA GLU A 54 -5.92 1.66 -1.05
C GLU A 54 -6.99 0.62 -1.35
N GLU A 55 -8.00 0.58 -0.50
CA GLU A 55 -9.27 -0.09 -0.79
C GLU A 55 -10.25 0.94 -1.33
N LEU A 56 -10.85 0.63 -2.49
CA LEU A 56 -11.80 1.50 -3.16
C LEU A 56 -13.24 1.09 -2.86
N SER A 57 -14.11 2.09 -2.73
CA SER A 57 -15.55 1.93 -2.76
C SER A 57 -16.17 2.81 -3.85
N HIS A 58 -17.48 2.73 -4.01
CA HIS A 58 -18.24 3.55 -4.96
C HIS A 58 -18.07 5.07 -4.74
N SER A 59 -17.72 5.52 -3.53
CA SER A 59 -17.54 6.93 -3.18
C SER A 59 -16.08 7.39 -3.17
N GLY A 60 -15.13 6.52 -3.53
CA GLY A 60 -13.70 6.84 -3.55
C GLY A 60 -12.88 5.90 -2.69
N ILE A 61 -11.92 6.44 -1.93
CA ILE A 61 -11.01 5.64 -1.11
C ILE A 61 -11.71 5.34 0.22
N ALA A 62 -12.05 4.06 0.45
CA ALA A 62 -12.69 3.61 1.67
C ALA A 62 -11.69 3.40 2.80
N TRP A 63 -10.49 2.93 2.45
CA TRP A 63 -9.45 2.65 3.42
C TRP A 63 -8.05 2.78 2.79
N ARG A 64 -7.07 3.10 3.64
CA ARG A 64 -5.64 3.15 3.31
C ARG A 64 -4.87 2.32 4.31
N GLY A 65 -3.76 1.73 3.87
CA GLY A 65 -2.84 1.05 4.77
C GLY A 65 -1.46 0.86 4.19
N CYS A 66 -0.51 0.46 5.02
CA CYS A 66 0.80 0.00 4.57
C CYS A 66 0.90 -1.52 4.64
N ARG A 67 1.53 -2.12 3.63
CA ARG A 67 1.83 -3.56 3.59
C ARG A 67 3.22 -3.81 3.03
N ARG A 68 3.94 -4.75 3.63
CA ARG A 68 5.17 -5.28 3.03
C ARG A 68 4.81 -6.31 1.98
N TYR A 69 5.48 -6.21 0.85
CA TYR A 69 5.42 -7.19 -0.22
C TYR A 69 6.82 -7.76 -0.46
N ARG A 70 6.87 -9.03 -0.85
CA ARG A 70 8.08 -9.69 -1.32
C ARG A 70 7.78 -10.70 -2.41
N THR A 71 8.76 -11.00 -3.23
CA THR A 71 8.71 -12.20 -4.07
C THR A 71 9.19 -13.41 -3.27
N ASN A 72 8.39 -14.47 -3.21
CA ASN A 72 8.78 -15.73 -2.59
C ASN A 72 9.98 -16.30 -3.38
N PRO A 73 11.14 -16.55 -2.75
CA PRO A 73 12.35 -16.96 -3.46
C PRO A 73 12.29 -18.40 -4.01
N ILE A 74 11.34 -19.21 -3.53
CA ILE A 74 11.17 -20.61 -3.96
C ILE A 74 10.13 -20.71 -5.07
N THR A 75 8.96 -20.09 -4.90
CA THR A 75 7.85 -20.22 -5.87
C THR A 75 7.83 -19.10 -6.91
N GLY A 76 8.47 -17.96 -6.63
CA GLY A 76 8.37 -16.75 -7.45
C GLY A 76 7.06 -15.98 -7.26
N ASP A 77 6.16 -16.45 -6.40
CA ASP A 77 4.88 -15.79 -6.15
C ASP A 77 5.05 -14.49 -5.38
N LEU A 78 4.14 -13.54 -5.62
CA LEU A 78 4.06 -12.34 -4.80
C LEU A 78 3.38 -12.67 -3.46
N GLU A 79 4.05 -12.33 -2.36
CA GLU A 79 3.53 -12.45 -1.00
C GLU A 79 3.40 -11.08 -0.36
N LEU A 80 2.48 -10.98 0.61
CA LEU A 80 2.37 -9.85 1.51
C LEU A 80 2.42 -10.31 2.96
N ASP A 81 2.95 -9.46 3.83
CA ASP A 81 2.93 -9.69 5.27
C ASP A 81 1.61 -9.17 5.85
N ALA A 82 0.74 -10.10 6.29
CA ALA A 82 -0.62 -9.81 6.71
C ALA A 82 -0.69 -9.00 8.00
N THR A 83 0.29 -9.18 8.88
CA THR A 83 0.29 -8.66 10.26
C THR A 83 1.31 -7.56 10.51
N GLY A 84 2.36 -7.50 9.70
CA GLY A 84 3.53 -6.64 9.94
C GLY A 84 4.63 -7.30 10.75
N THR A 85 4.36 -8.48 11.31
CA THR A 85 5.32 -9.26 12.10
C THR A 85 5.92 -10.44 11.34
N GLY A 86 5.72 -10.51 10.02
CA GLY A 86 6.28 -11.53 9.16
C GLY A 86 5.34 -12.72 8.89
N GLU A 87 4.03 -12.54 9.00
CA GLU A 87 3.05 -13.53 8.57
C GLU A 87 2.82 -13.39 7.06
N TRP A 88 3.64 -14.09 6.28
CA TRP A 88 3.62 -14.01 4.82
C TRP A 88 2.53 -14.90 4.23
N VAL A 89 1.67 -14.29 3.43
CA VAL A 89 0.57 -14.95 2.71
C VAL A 89 0.62 -14.58 1.24
N ASN A 90 0.02 -15.41 0.40
CA ASN A 90 -0.09 -15.12 -1.03
C ASN A 90 -0.83 -13.79 -1.25
N ALA A 91 -0.30 -12.90 -2.10
CA ALA A 91 -0.86 -11.56 -2.28
C ALA A 91 -2.27 -11.53 -2.89
N SER A 92 -2.75 -12.64 -3.46
CA SER A 92 -4.12 -12.76 -3.99
C SER A 92 -5.21 -12.50 -2.94
N VAL A 93 -4.93 -12.71 -1.66
CA VAL A 93 -5.85 -12.38 -0.55
C VAL A 93 -6.16 -10.88 -0.45
N ALA A 94 -5.30 -10.03 -1.03
CA ALA A 94 -5.43 -8.58 -1.08
C ALA A 94 -5.83 -8.06 -2.47
N SER A 95 -6.51 -8.89 -3.27
CA SER A 95 -6.93 -8.53 -4.64
C SER A 95 -7.85 -7.31 -4.72
N ALA A 96 -8.53 -6.95 -3.63
CA ALA A 96 -9.36 -5.75 -3.53
C ALA A 96 -8.54 -4.45 -3.35
N TRP A 97 -7.26 -4.55 -3.02
CA TRP A 97 -6.41 -3.39 -2.78
C TRP A 97 -5.60 -3.02 -4.02
N ARG A 98 -5.54 -1.72 -4.33
CA ARG A 98 -4.60 -1.20 -5.32
C ARG A 98 -3.34 -0.67 -4.65
N ILE A 99 -2.21 -0.73 -5.36
CA ILE A 99 -0.99 -0.05 -4.95
C ILE A 99 -1.14 1.45 -5.27
N ALA A 100 -1.20 2.27 -4.23
CA ALA A 100 -1.31 3.73 -4.35
C ALA A 100 0.05 4.42 -4.42
N GLY A 101 1.09 3.78 -3.89
CA GLY A 101 2.46 4.29 -3.94
C GLY A 101 3.45 3.36 -3.25
N ARG A 102 4.74 3.57 -3.47
CA ARG A 102 5.81 2.89 -2.73
C ARG A 102 6.31 3.76 -1.59
N VAL A 103 6.41 3.21 -0.40
CA VAL A 103 7.09 3.88 0.71
C VAL A 103 8.59 3.72 0.51
N GLU A 104 9.27 4.82 0.21
CA GLU A 104 10.72 4.83 -0.03
C GLU A 104 11.51 5.01 1.26
N ARG A 105 10.93 5.67 2.26
CA ARG A 105 11.53 5.83 3.59
C ARG A 105 10.47 6.07 4.66
N VAL A 106 10.73 5.57 5.86
CA VAL A 106 9.98 5.84 7.09
C VAL A 106 10.88 6.67 7.99
N TYR A 107 10.39 7.81 8.46
CA TYR A 107 11.07 8.70 9.42
C TYR A 107 10.37 8.60 10.76
N ARG A 108 11.09 8.14 11.77
CA ARG A 108 10.59 8.05 13.15
C ARG A 108 10.96 9.30 13.92
N PRO A 109 10.03 9.92 14.66
CA PRO A 109 10.37 10.95 15.64
C PRO A 109 11.38 10.41 16.64
N VAL A 110 12.39 11.22 16.96
CA VAL A 110 13.32 10.96 18.06
C VAL A 110 12.82 11.77 19.25
N VAL A 111 12.50 11.09 20.34
CA VAL A 111 12.14 11.69 21.64
C VAL A 111 13.31 11.66 22.59
#